data_AF-A0A7V2LUZ6-F1
#
_entry.id   AF-A0A7V2LUZ6-F1
#
_cell.length_a   1.000
_cell.length_b   1.000
_cell.length_c   1.000
_cell.angle_alpha   90.00
_cell.angle_beta   90.00
_cell.angle_gamma   90.00
#
_symmetry.space_group_name_H-M   'P 1'
#
loop_
_entity.id
_entity.type
_entity.pdbx_description
1 polymer ?
#
loop_
_entity_poly.entity_id
_entity_poly.type
_entity_poly.pdbx_seq_one_letter_code
_entity_poly.pdbx_strand_id
1 'polypeptide(L)'
;MAGKKGKRSLLEQWRMMPDPRSRHGRIYPRYGMLAVLILAAMHGENSLLGMWPRAKERKERLVNFMPLGLWARPHLPSPGSFWRVAQKRDAGVLEGVVRAWVLSWEGEAAMP
;
A
#
# COMPACT_ATOMS: atom_id res chain seq x y z
N MET A 1 9.32 20.42 -17.84
CA MET A 1 10.40 19.90 -16.97
C MET A 1 10.32 18.38 -16.97
N ALA A 2 11.20 17.73 -17.71
CA ALA A 2 11.20 16.28 -17.89
C ALA A 2 11.88 15.61 -16.68
N GLY A 3 11.09 15.20 -15.69
CA GLY A 3 11.56 14.31 -14.64
C GLY A 3 11.92 12.96 -15.25
N LYS A 4 13.08 12.41 -14.89
CA LYS A 4 13.52 11.05 -15.25
C LYS A 4 12.32 10.10 -15.25
N LYS A 5 12.09 9.36 -16.35
CA LYS A 5 11.16 8.21 -16.36
C LYS A 5 11.74 7.09 -15.48
N GLY A 6 11.86 7.34 -14.18
CA GLY A 6 12.11 6.29 -13.20
C GLY A 6 10.92 5.33 -13.24
N LYS A 7 11.21 4.02 -13.24
CA LYS A 7 10.19 2.97 -13.19
C LYS A 7 9.17 3.31 -12.08
N ARG A 8 7.88 3.20 -12.38
CA ARG A 8 6.80 3.56 -11.43
C ARG A 8 6.96 2.74 -10.16
N SER A 9 6.93 3.42 -9.02
CA SER A 9 6.95 2.78 -7.70
C SER A 9 5.74 1.86 -7.51
N LEU A 10 5.87 0.84 -6.66
CA LEU A 10 4.77 -0.07 -6.34
C LEU A 10 3.52 0.68 -5.84
N LEU A 11 3.73 1.76 -5.07
CA LEU A 11 2.65 2.64 -4.60
C LEU A 11 1.91 3.32 -5.76
N GLU A 12 2.63 3.80 -6.77
CA GLU A 12 2.02 4.40 -7.97
C GLU A 12 1.23 3.38 -8.78
N GLN A 13 1.72 2.14 -8.88
CA GLN A 13 1.00 1.06 -9.55
C GLN A 13 -0.29 0.70 -8.80
N TRP A 14 -0.24 0.57 -7.47
CA TRP A 14 -1.45 0.36 -6.66
C TRP A 14 -2.41 1.54 -6.67
N ARG A 15 -1.92 2.77 -6.86
CA ARG A 15 -2.77 3.97 -7.00
C ARG A 15 -3.60 3.93 -8.28
N MET A 16 -3.09 3.33 -9.35
CA MET A 16 -3.80 3.21 -10.63
C MET A 16 -4.90 2.13 -10.63
N MET A 17 -4.90 1.23 -9.65
CA MET A 17 -5.93 0.20 -9.56
C MET A 17 -7.31 0.82 -9.27
N PRO A 18 -8.40 0.35 -9.91
CA PRO A 18 -9.75 0.81 -9.60
C PRO A 18 -10.15 0.41 -8.18
N ASP A 19 -10.70 1.34 -7.38
CA ASP A 19 -11.15 1.08 -6.00
C ASP A 19 -12.65 0.70 -5.98
N PRO A 20 -13.01 -0.58 -5.75
CA PRO A 20 -14.40 -1.03 -5.76
C PRO A 20 -15.19 -0.55 -4.55
N ARG A 21 -14.57 0.17 -3.59
CA ARG A 21 -15.28 0.75 -2.45
C ARG A 21 -16.14 1.93 -2.90
N SER A 22 -17.36 2.00 -2.35
CA SER A 22 -18.26 3.16 -2.49
C SER A 22 -17.58 4.46 -2.02
N ARG A 23 -18.03 5.61 -2.52
CA ARG A 23 -17.50 6.95 -2.19
C ARG A 23 -17.38 7.19 -0.68
N HIS A 24 -18.37 6.74 0.10
CA HIS A 24 -18.37 6.82 1.57
C HIS A 24 -17.32 5.91 2.24
N GLY A 25 -16.84 4.86 1.56
CA GLY A 25 -15.80 3.95 2.03
C GLY A 25 -14.37 4.36 1.62
N ARG A 26 -14.22 5.45 0.84
CA ARG A 26 -12.92 5.96 0.35
C ARG A 26 -12.35 7.04 1.28
N ILE A 27 -12.51 6.88 2.59
CA ILE A 27 -12.00 7.83 3.60
C ILE A 27 -10.48 7.87 3.62
N TYR A 28 -9.82 6.72 3.42
CA TYR A 28 -8.37 6.67 3.24
C TYR A 28 -8.00 5.96 1.94
N PRO A 29 -6.87 6.35 1.31
CA PRO A 29 -6.37 5.70 0.11
C PRO A 29 -6.12 4.22 0.33
N ARG A 30 -6.63 3.40 -0.59
CA ARG A 30 -6.48 1.95 -0.53
C ARG A 30 -5.01 1.51 -0.59
N TYR A 31 -4.21 2.16 -1.44
CA TYR A 31 -2.79 1.87 -1.61
C TYR A 31 -1.99 2.19 -0.34
N GLY A 32 -2.37 3.26 0.39
CA GLY A 32 -1.76 3.60 1.67
C GLY A 32 -2.05 2.54 2.73
N MET A 33 -3.31 2.10 2.83
CA MET A 33 -3.69 1.02 3.75
C MET A 33 -2.96 -0.30 3.43
N LEU A 34 -2.79 -0.64 2.15
CA LEU A 34 -2.02 -1.83 1.74
C LEU A 34 -0.57 -1.77 2.19
N ALA A 35 0.09 -0.66 1.92
CA ALA A 35 1.49 -0.52 2.21
C ALA A 35 1.73 -0.60 3.72
N VAL A 36 0.81 -0.09 4.55
CA VAL A 36 0.84 -0.30 6.00
C VAL A 36 0.74 -1.77 6.38
N LEU A 37 -0.16 -2.54 5.75
CA LEU A 37 -0.28 -3.98 6.00
C LEU A 37 0.97 -4.74 5.58
N ILE A 38 1.55 -4.41 4.44
CA ILE A 38 2.75 -5.06 3.92
C ILE A 38 3.96 -4.72 4.80
N LEU A 39 4.11 -3.46 5.22
CA LEU A 39 5.14 -3.06 6.17
C LEU A 39 5.02 -3.82 7.50
N ALA A 40 3.79 -4.01 8.00
CA ALA A 40 3.56 -4.79 9.19
C ALA A 40 3.87 -6.29 8.97
N ALA A 41 3.51 -6.85 7.82
CA ALA A 41 3.84 -8.23 7.43
C ALA A 41 5.36 -8.45 7.32
N MET A 42 6.08 -7.49 6.73
CA MET A 42 7.55 -7.51 6.64
C MET A 42 8.23 -7.48 8.01
N HIS A 43 7.54 -6.97 9.04
CA HIS A 43 8.00 -7.00 10.42
C HIS A 43 7.62 -8.30 11.17
N GLY A 44 7.09 -9.30 10.48
CA GLY A 44 6.81 -10.64 11.00
C GLY A 44 5.37 -10.85 11.49
N GLU A 45 4.50 -9.85 11.39
CA GLU A 45 3.10 -9.98 11.80
C GLU A 45 2.27 -10.63 10.70
N ASN A 46 1.70 -11.81 10.93
CA ASN A 46 0.85 -12.49 9.93
C ASN A 46 -0.66 -12.33 10.21
N SER A 47 -1.03 -11.62 11.27
CA SER A 47 -2.43 -11.39 11.63
C SER A 47 -2.76 -9.90 11.63
N LEU A 48 -3.97 -9.55 11.18
CA LEU A 48 -4.45 -8.16 11.21
C LEU A 48 -4.48 -7.57 12.63
N LEU A 49 -4.72 -8.41 13.63
CA LEU A 49 -4.70 -8.02 15.03
C LEU A 49 -3.28 -7.71 15.54
N GLY A 50 -2.24 -8.36 15.01
CA GLY A 50 -0.84 -8.04 15.32
C GLY A 50 -0.28 -6.88 14.48
N MET A 51 -0.72 -6.76 13.22
CA MET A 51 -0.32 -5.68 12.32
C MET A 51 -0.80 -4.30 12.80
N TRP A 52 -1.98 -4.23 13.42
CA TRP A 52 -2.59 -2.97 13.84
C TRP A 52 -1.83 -2.25 14.99
N PRO A 53 -1.50 -2.91 16.12
CA PRO A 53 -0.65 -2.33 17.16
C PRO A 53 0.67 -1.80 16.61
N ARG A 54 1.34 -2.54 15.72
CA ARG A 54 2.58 -2.10 15.06
C ARG A 54 2.39 -0.84 14.22
N ALA A 55 1.30 -0.79 13.45
CA ALA A 55 0.96 0.42 12.70
C ALA A 55 0.72 1.61 13.65
N LYS A 56 0.05 1.37 14.78
CA LYS A 56 -0.23 2.39 15.81
C LYS A 56 1.05 2.92 16.46
N GLU A 57 1.99 2.05 16.82
CA GLU A 57 3.32 2.44 17.35
C GLU A 57 4.07 3.37 16.39
N ARG A 58 3.88 3.17 15.08
CA ARG A 58 4.56 3.95 14.02
C ARG A 58 3.66 5.02 13.40
N LYS A 59 2.54 5.35 14.05
CA LYS A 59 1.50 6.25 13.53
C LYS A 59 2.06 7.53 12.94
N GLU A 60 2.90 8.22 13.69
CA GLU A 60 3.44 9.53 13.27
C GLU A 60 4.24 9.41 11.98
N ARG A 61 5.12 8.41 11.89
CA ARG A 61 5.89 8.15 10.67
C ARG A 61 4.99 7.77 9.50
N LEU A 62 3.98 6.93 9.72
CA LEU A 62 3.07 6.46 8.66
C LEU A 62 2.14 7.55 8.14
N VAL A 63 1.61 8.41 9.02
CA VAL A 63 0.73 9.52 8.63
C VAL A 63 1.53 10.62 7.94
N ASN A 64 2.76 10.90 8.41
CA ASN A 64 3.61 11.93 7.83
C ASN A 64 4.32 11.51 6.54
N PHE A 65 4.34 10.21 6.20
CA PHE A 65 4.91 9.74 4.96
C PHE A 65 3.97 10.02 3.78
N MET A 66 4.17 11.18 3.13
CA MET A 66 3.35 11.70 2.01
C MET A 66 2.97 10.65 0.95
N PRO A 67 3.86 9.74 0.51
CA PRO A 67 3.53 8.75 -0.53
C PRO A 67 2.39 7.80 -0.14
N LEU A 68 2.09 7.61 1.15
CA LEU A 68 0.97 6.77 1.60
C LEU A 68 -0.38 7.48 1.47
N GLY A 69 -0.40 8.81 1.35
CA GLY A 69 -1.63 9.61 1.27
C GLY A 69 -2.49 9.55 2.55
N LEU A 70 -1.94 9.07 3.67
CA LEU A 70 -2.65 8.99 4.95
C LEU A 70 -2.68 10.34 5.70
N TRP A 71 -1.84 11.29 5.28
CA TRP A 71 -1.73 12.65 5.84
C TRP A 71 -3.04 13.45 5.82
N ALA A 72 -3.98 13.10 4.93
CA ALA A 72 -5.27 13.80 4.81
C ALA A 72 -6.13 13.68 6.08
N ARG A 73 -5.79 12.77 7.02
CA ARG A 73 -6.42 12.68 8.34
C ARG A 73 -5.38 12.38 9.43
N PRO A 74 -5.51 12.98 10.63
CA PRO A 74 -4.56 12.80 11.74
C PRO A 74 -4.70 11.45 12.47
N HIS A 75 -5.57 10.55 11.99
CA HIS A 75 -5.85 9.26 12.61
C HIS A 75 -5.54 8.13 11.65
N LEU A 76 -4.97 7.05 12.17
CA LEU A 76 -4.82 5.82 11.40
C LEU A 76 -6.21 5.20 11.13
N PRO A 77 -6.39 4.51 9.98
CA PRO A 77 -7.60 3.74 9.72
C PRO A 77 -7.87 2.72 10.82
N SER A 78 -9.13 2.46 11.18
CA SER A 78 -9.43 1.44 12.19
C SER A 78 -9.05 0.02 11.72
N PRO A 79 -8.90 -0.97 12.63
CA PRO A 79 -8.71 -2.38 12.26
C PRO A 79 -9.77 -2.88 11.26
N GLY A 80 -11.04 -2.48 11.45
CA GLY A 80 -12.12 -2.83 10.52
C GLY A 80 -11.95 -2.21 9.11
N SER A 81 -11.27 -1.07 9.01
CA SER A 81 -10.92 -0.47 7.71
C SER A 81 -9.86 -1.29 6.99
N PHE A 82 -8.84 -1.77 7.72
CA PHE A 82 -7.84 -2.69 7.19
C PHE A 82 -8.46 -4.04 6.79
N TRP A 83 -9.30 -4.62 7.65
CA TRP A 83 -10.04 -5.84 7.36
C TRP A 83 -10.85 -5.70 6.06
N ARG A 84 -11.60 -4.61 5.89
CA ARG A 84 -12.39 -4.38 4.68
C ARG A 84 -11.51 -4.25 3.42
N VAL A 85 -10.30 -3.70 3.55
CA VAL A 85 -9.35 -3.61 2.43
C VAL A 85 -8.65 -4.94 2.15
N ALA A 86 -8.48 -5.80 3.15
CA ALA A 86 -7.93 -7.14 2.98
C ALA A 86 -8.96 -8.12 2.41
N GLN A 87 -10.21 -8.08 2.90
CA GLN A 87 -11.29 -9.00 2.51
C GLN A 87 -11.79 -8.76 1.08
N LYS A 88 -11.82 -7.50 0.62
CA LYS A 88 -12.32 -7.16 -0.73
C LYS A 88 -11.26 -7.33 -1.83
N ARG A 89 -10.31 -8.26 -1.65
CA ARG A 89 -9.21 -8.46 -2.60
C ARG A 89 -9.33 -9.74 -3.38
N ASP A 90 -9.11 -9.59 -4.67
CA ASP A 90 -8.57 -10.64 -5.51
C ASP A 90 -7.05 -10.68 -5.25
N ALA A 91 -6.59 -11.75 -4.59
CA ALA A 91 -5.17 -11.97 -4.31
C ALA A 91 -4.35 -12.05 -5.61
N GLY A 92 -4.94 -12.59 -6.69
CA GLY A 92 -4.29 -12.72 -7.99
C GLY A 92 -4.00 -11.36 -8.63
N VAL A 93 -4.91 -10.39 -8.50
CA VAL A 93 -4.67 -9.03 -9.01
C VAL A 93 -3.53 -8.35 -8.24
N LEU A 94 -3.47 -8.52 -6.93
CA LEU A 94 -2.38 -7.97 -6.12
C LEU A 94 -1.04 -8.58 -6.50
N GLU A 95 -1.00 -9.91 -6.57
CA GLU A 95 0.18 -10.66 -6.95
C GLU A 95 0.65 -10.28 -8.36
N GLY A 96 -0.28 -10.13 -9.30
CA GLY A 96 0.02 -9.68 -10.66
C GLY A 96 0.69 -8.30 -10.70
N VAL A 97 0.21 -7.34 -9.89
CA VAL A 97 0.84 -6.01 -9.79
C VAL A 97 2.23 -6.09 -9.17
N VAL A 98 2.41 -6.89 -8.13
CA VAL A 98 3.73 -7.09 -7.51
C VAL A 98 4.69 -7.77 -8.48
N ARG A 99 4.27 -8.84 -9.16
CA ARG A 99 5.05 -9.54 -10.18
C ARG A 99 5.43 -8.62 -11.33
N ALA A 100 4.49 -7.84 -11.87
CA ALA A 100 4.77 -6.87 -12.93
C ALA A 100 5.81 -5.82 -12.49
N TRP A 101 5.74 -5.37 -11.24
CA TRP A 101 6.73 -4.46 -10.68
C TRP A 101 8.10 -5.12 -10.50
N VAL A 102 8.18 -6.34 -9.98
CA VAL A 102 9.44 -7.10 -9.86
C VAL A 102 10.06 -7.35 -11.24
N LEU A 103 9.27 -7.77 -12.23
CA LEU A 103 9.73 -7.97 -13.61
C LEU A 103 10.20 -6.66 -14.25
N SER A 104 9.63 -5.52 -13.86
CA SER A 104 10.14 -4.22 -14.31
C SER A 104 11.56 -3.94 -13.79
N TRP A 105 12.00 -4.59 -12.71
CA TRP A 105 13.36 -4.49 -12.19
C TRP A 105 14.36 -5.32 -13.00
N GLU A 106 13.97 -6.50 -13.47
CA GLU A 106 14.85 -7.44 -14.18
C GLU A 106 15.38 -6.92 -15.53
N GLY A 107 14.71 -5.93 -16.15
CA GLY A 107 15.23 -5.22 -17.32
C GLY A 107 16.48 -4.37 -17.06
N GLU A 108 17.00 -4.31 -15.83
CA GLU A 108 18.21 -3.56 -15.43
C GLU A 108 19.40 -4.47 -15.09
N ALA A 109 19.17 -5.75 -14.77
CA ALA A 109 20.25 -6.69 -14.48
C ALA A 109 21.03 -7.14 -15.75
N ALA A 110 20.52 -6.78 -16.94
CA ALA A 110 21.07 -7.12 -18.24
C ALA A 110 21.69 -5.91 -18.97
N MET A 111 22.33 -4.99 -18.25
CA MET A 111 23.18 -3.96 -18.85
C MET A 111 24.57 -4.00 -18.18
N PRO A 112 25.60 -4.56 -18.85
CA PRO A 112 26.98 -4.56 -18.37
C PRO A 112 27.61 -3.16 -18.39
#